data_AF-J9GEA3-F1
#
_entry.id   AF-J9GEA3-F1
#
_cell.length_a   1.000
_cell.length_b   1.000
_cell.length_c   1.000
_cell.angle_alpha   90.00
_cell.angle_beta   90.00
_cell.angle_gamma   90.00
#
_symmetry.space_group_name_H-M   'P 1'
#
loop_
_entity.id
_entity.type
_entity.pdbx_description
1 polymer ?
#
loop_
_entity_poly.entity_id
_entity_poly.type
_entity_poly.pdbx_seq_one_letter_code
_entity_poly.pdbx_strand_id
1 'polypeptide(L)'
;MEICVYDQQKKEEYSLTYQPDQLKEVFQPYYQDGKICARWLSGELRAGKGELVRYVHSGFDRNLETEQVMVLQQGRIESCRTYHNTLRAGMKMQHAQDEIIRRFPWQRFPEYKGQRITFFVENVQCSSDGHLVDVDVRTIFVRPQRENIEDGNHPLAKAFKEVLKSIYPWEVLFINGKYTIEFKHFVLPIWEDKLKPSQANDTTKYTLVGKVYGEEVRQIPPYDVVRFPAGGAYLTLAGKPFQGWLADSTGTFRIEHLEKGKHYLKAEFVGLTPCDTLIHMPMQDDTLQLRLSLPYDYLEKYVCSPALSREYIEQGKPNLRLIIPVGQEEEIQEHPFWKKYGVTYFSYFPLKEDGKLDCYLGIPNHLLTAYNEEVFRYLDERFGQEWRKQVPPGIFGLDQSLNELRDYNWLIKTLSRACQYPVNQQKRNKGCVLQVEYAVTPEGYISQATVLNQAPRAFRKPVMQAFRSLRNVPTVLRPGKNTLSFPFWLDSMKKSPKADVIIIGYTWDDKPVLMK
;
A
#
# COMPACT_ATOMS: atom_id res chain seq x y z
N MET A 1 -9.75 0.94 17.50
CA MET A 1 -9.83 2.41 17.33
C MET A 1 -8.98 3.03 18.43
N GLU A 2 -7.96 3.80 18.07
CA GLU A 2 -7.13 4.52 19.04
C GLU A 2 -7.62 5.98 19.12
N ILE A 3 -7.80 6.50 20.33
CA ILE A 3 -8.27 7.85 20.59
C ILE A 3 -7.28 8.52 21.55
N CYS A 4 -6.72 9.66 21.17
CA CYS A 4 -5.97 10.50 22.10
C CYS A 4 -6.96 11.28 22.97
N VAL A 5 -6.86 11.10 24.29
CA VAL A 5 -7.69 11.77 25.27
C VAL A 5 -6.81 12.69 26.10
N TYR A 6 -7.23 13.94 26.24
CA TYR A 6 -6.61 14.90 27.14
C TYR A 6 -7.35 14.90 28.48
N ASP A 7 -6.68 14.48 29.54
CA ASP A 7 -7.22 14.57 30.90
C ASP A 7 -6.96 15.98 31.44
N GLN A 8 -8.04 16.76 31.56
CA GLN A 8 -7.96 18.14 32.04
C GLN A 8 -7.53 18.26 33.51
N GLN A 9 -7.77 17.23 34.34
CA GLN A 9 -7.38 17.25 35.75
C GLN A 9 -5.90 16.93 35.92
N LYS A 10 -5.41 15.94 35.16
CA LYS A 10 -3.99 15.53 35.20
C LYS A 10 -3.11 16.37 34.27
N LYS A 11 -3.71 17.11 33.33
CA LYS A 11 -3.04 17.87 32.27
C LYS A 11 -2.12 17.00 31.40
N GLU A 12 -2.51 15.76 31.15
CA GLU A 12 -1.75 14.78 30.39
C GLU A 12 -2.58 14.25 29.22
N GLU A 13 -1.90 13.92 28.12
CA GLU A 13 -2.49 13.20 26.99
C GLU A 13 -2.18 11.71 27.12
N TYR A 14 -3.19 10.86 26.93
CA TYR A 14 -3.00 9.42 26.83
C TYR A 14 -3.85 8.83 25.71
N SER A 15 -3.36 7.76 25.10
CA SER A 15 -4.09 7.01 24.09
C SER A 15 -4.97 5.94 24.74
N LEU A 16 -6.25 5.91 24.36
CA LEU A 16 -7.15 4.79 24.63
C LEU A 16 -7.34 3.97 23.36
N THR A 17 -7.06 2.67 23.46
CA THR A 17 -7.29 1.73 22.36
C THR A 17 -8.54 0.91 22.65
N TYR A 18 -9.59 1.13 21.86
CA TYR A 18 -10.81 0.37 21.92
C TYR A 18 -10.78 -0.77 20.90
N GLN A 19 -11.00 -1.99 21.36
CA GLN A 19 -11.32 -3.15 20.53
C GLN A 19 -12.73 -3.02 19.93
N PRO A 20 -13.03 -3.67 18.79
CA PRO A 20 -14.33 -3.56 18.14
C PRO A 20 -15.54 -3.82 19.07
N ASP A 21 -15.43 -4.78 19.99
CA ASP A 21 -16.50 -5.09 20.94
C ASP A 21 -16.66 -4.04 22.05
N GLN A 22 -15.58 -3.37 22.45
CA GLN A 22 -15.62 -2.31 23.46
C GLN A 22 -16.32 -1.04 22.95
N LEU A 23 -16.36 -0.85 21.62
CA LEU A 23 -17.12 0.24 21.01
C LEU A 23 -18.64 0.11 21.27
N LYS A 24 -19.15 -1.11 21.53
CA LYS A 24 -20.56 -1.32 21.86
C LYS A 24 -20.94 -0.66 23.18
N GLU A 25 -20.06 -0.70 24.18
CA GLU A 25 -20.28 -0.06 25.47
C GLU A 25 -20.21 1.46 25.35
N VAL A 26 -19.21 1.98 24.61
CA VAL A 26 -19.03 3.42 24.40
C VAL A 26 -20.23 4.03 23.67
N PHE A 27 -20.74 3.35 22.64
CA PHE A 27 -21.88 3.80 21.83
C PHE A 27 -23.18 3.08 22.20
N GLN A 28 -23.33 2.64 23.45
CA GLN A 28 -24.48 1.85 23.90
C GLN A 28 -25.85 2.50 23.58
N PRO A 29 -26.06 3.82 23.71
CA PRO A 29 -27.32 4.48 23.31
C PRO A 29 -27.60 4.42 21.80
N TYR A 30 -26.59 4.10 21.00
CA TYR A 30 -26.61 4.10 19.54
C TYR A 30 -26.48 2.71 18.92
N TYR A 31 -26.34 1.68 19.76
CA TYR A 31 -26.26 0.30 19.34
C TYR A 31 -27.66 -0.29 19.14
N GLN A 32 -27.95 -0.79 17.94
CA GLN A 32 -29.21 -1.43 17.60
C GLN A 32 -28.99 -2.49 16.50
N ASP A 33 -29.64 -3.65 16.63
CA ASP A 33 -29.63 -4.73 15.63
C ASP A 33 -28.22 -5.16 15.18
N GLY A 34 -27.29 -5.26 16.14
CA GLY A 34 -25.91 -5.67 15.88
C GLY A 34 -25.00 -4.56 15.35
N LYS A 35 -25.50 -3.32 15.19
CA LYS A 35 -24.79 -2.21 14.54
C LYS A 35 -24.80 -0.96 15.40
N ILE A 36 -23.74 -0.15 15.31
CA ILE A 36 -23.71 1.20 15.87
C ILE A 36 -24.24 2.15 14.80
N CYS A 37 -25.38 2.77 15.04
CA CYS A 37 -25.97 3.75 14.14
C CYS A 37 -25.55 5.15 14.59
N ALA A 38 -24.92 5.94 13.71
CA ALA A 38 -24.46 7.31 14.01
C ALA A 38 -25.61 8.33 14.19
N ARG A 39 -26.60 8.04 15.05
CA ARG A 39 -27.79 8.87 15.27
C ARG A 39 -27.48 10.22 15.93
N TRP A 40 -26.27 10.39 16.46
CA TRP A 40 -25.78 11.66 16.98
C TRP A 40 -25.28 12.61 15.87
N LEU A 41 -25.00 12.09 14.68
CA LEU A 41 -24.41 12.88 13.60
C LEU A 41 -25.49 13.68 12.86
N SER A 42 -25.34 15.00 12.86
CA SER A 42 -26.08 15.90 11.98
C SER A 42 -25.08 16.82 11.29
N GLY A 43 -25.25 17.06 9.99
CA GLY A 43 -24.30 17.83 9.20
C GLY A 43 -24.30 17.43 7.73
N GLU A 44 -23.29 17.87 7.00
CA GLU A 44 -23.11 17.57 5.58
C GLU A 44 -22.03 16.49 5.40
N LEU A 45 -22.37 15.40 4.70
CA LEU A 45 -21.39 14.43 4.22
C LEU A 45 -21.23 14.55 2.71
N ARG A 46 -19.98 14.43 2.25
CA ARG A 46 -19.63 14.44 0.84
C ARG A 46 -19.02 13.11 0.44
N ALA A 47 -19.54 12.52 -0.62
CA ALA A 47 -18.98 11.33 -1.26
C ALA A 47 -18.69 11.67 -2.72
N GLY A 48 -17.46 11.44 -3.18
CA GLY A 48 -17.06 11.76 -4.55
C GLY A 48 -16.47 10.57 -5.29
N LYS A 49 -16.59 10.60 -6.62
CA LYS A 49 -15.93 9.66 -7.55
C LYS A 49 -15.46 10.38 -8.81
N GLY A 50 -14.50 9.79 -9.51
CA GLY A 50 -13.90 10.36 -10.72
C GLY A 50 -12.62 11.13 -10.42
N GLU A 51 -12.17 11.90 -11.41
CA GLU A 51 -10.93 12.68 -11.30
C GLU A 51 -11.04 13.85 -10.33
N LEU A 52 -9.89 14.32 -9.86
CA LEU A 52 -9.78 15.47 -8.99
C LEU A 52 -9.98 16.77 -9.77
N VAL A 53 -11.02 17.53 -9.43
CA VAL A 53 -11.33 18.83 -10.05
C VAL A 53 -10.67 19.98 -9.28
N ARG A 54 -10.65 19.91 -7.94
CA ARG A 54 -10.03 20.92 -7.08
C ARG A 54 -9.45 20.26 -5.83
N TYR A 55 -8.30 20.74 -5.39
CA TYR A 55 -7.65 20.31 -4.15
C TYR A 55 -7.12 21.50 -3.36
N VAL A 56 -7.45 21.56 -2.07
CA VAL A 56 -6.87 22.54 -1.14
C VAL A 56 -6.12 21.77 -0.06
N HIS A 57 -4.80 21.93 -0.05
CA HIS A 57 -3.91 21.18 0.85
C HIS A 57 -4.19 21.50 2.33
N SER A 58 -4.45 22.78 2.64
CA SER A 58 -4.85 23.22 3.98
C SER A 58 -6.36 23.12 4.14
N GLY A 59 -6.83 22.20 5.00
CA GLY A 59 -8.24 21.99 5.30
C GLY A 59 -8.88 20.75 4.66
N PHE A 60 -8.09 19.94 3.95
CA PHE A 60 -8.51 18.66 3.35
C PHE A 60 -9.73 18.77 2.41
N ASP A 61 -10.05 19.97 1.91
CA ASP A 61 -11.17 20.20 1.00
C ASP A 61 -10.76 19.77 -0.42
N ARG A 62 -11.54 18.88 -1.01
CA ARG A 62 -11.33 18.36 -2.35
C ARG A 62 -12.68 18.22 -3.05
N ASN A 63 -12.69 18.45 -4.36
CA ASN A 63 -13.86 18.25 -5.20
C ASN A 63 -13.51 17.27 -6.33
N LEU A 64 -14.31 16.22 -6.47
CA LEU A 64 -14.21 15.23 -7.54
C LEU A 64 -15.25 15.52 -8.64
N GLU A 65 -15.09 14.92 -9.82
CA GLU A 65 -15.99 15.14 -10.96
C GLU A 65 -17.47 14.87 -10.66
N THR A 66 -17.77 13.85 -9.87
CA THR A 66 -19.13 13.59 -9.39
C THR A 66 -19.12 13.56 -7.88
N GLU A 67 -19.82 14.50 -7.26
CA GLU A 67 -19.97 14.57 -5.81
C GLU A 67 -21.43 14.44 -5.40
N GLN A 68 -21.66 13.68 -4.35
CA GLN A 68 -22.94 13.56 -3.70
C GLN A 68 -22.83 14.23 -2.33
N VAL A 69 -23.61 15.29 -2.15
CA VAL A 69 -23.71 16.04 -0.90
C VAL A 69 -24.99 15.60 -0.19
N MET A 70 -24.81 14.99 0.98
CA MET A 70 -25.87 14.44 1.80
C MET A 70 -26.03 15.29 3.05
N VAL A 71 -27.23 15.79 3.30
CA VAL A 71 -27.56 16.44 4.57
C VAL A 71 -28.11 15.38 5.51
N LEU A 72 -27.45 15.22 6.66
CA LEU A 72 -27.85 14.29 7.69
C LEU A 72 -28.46 15.04 8.86
N GLN A 73 -29.56 14.51 9.37
CA GLN A 73 -30.13 14.87 10.65
C GLN A 73 -30.29 13.61 11.49
N GLN A 74 -29.67 13.60 12.66
CA GLN A 74 -29.72 12.50 13.61
C GLN A 74 -29.42 11.13 12.97
N GLY A 75 -28.39 11.08 12.13
CA GLY A 75 -27.93 9.88 11.43
C GLY A 75 -28.81 9.43 10.26
N ARG A 76 -29.85 10.20 9.88
CA ARG A 76 -30.69 9.93 8.70
C ARG A 76 -30.37 10.94 7.60
N ILE A 77 -30.32 10.48 6.36
CA ILE A 77 -30.19 11.36 5.19
C ILE A 77 -31.54 12.02 4.96
N GLU A 78 -31.59 13.34 5.11
CA GLU A 78 -32.80 14.13 4.84
C GLU A 78 -32.86 14.55 3.38
N SER A 79 -31.72 14.91 2.82
CA SER A 79 -31.62 15.27 1.42
C SER A 79 -30.29 14.86 0.85
N CYS A 80 -30.29 14.64 -0.46
CA CYS A 80 -29.15 14.20 -1.21
C CYS A 80 -29.13 14.94 -2.54
N ARG A 81 -28.04 15.62 -2.84
CA ARG A 81 -27.85 16.32 -4.11
C ARG A 81 -26.59 15.81 -4.78
N THR A 82 -26.71 15.48 -6.06
CA THR A 82 -25.59 15.10 -6.90
C THR A 82 -25.14 16.32 -7.70
N TYR A 83 -23.85 16.60 -7.65
CA TYR A 83 -23.20 17.64 -8.43
C TYR A 83 -22.23 17.00 -9.43
N HIS A 84 -22.18 17.59 -10.61
CA HIS A 84 -21.20 17.27 -11.64
C HIS A 84 -20.23 18.44 -11.73
N ASN A 85 -19.10 18.28 -11.09
CA ASN A 85 -18.05 19.28 -11.06
C ASN A 85 -17.19 19.12 -12.31
N THR A 86 -16.81 20.23 -12.91
CA THR A 86 -15.97 20.22 -14.11
C THR A 86 -14.91 21.31 -14.01
N LEU A 87 -13.84 21.12 -14.76
CA LEU A 87 -12.78 22.11 -14.91
C LEU A 87 -12.77 22.57 -16.37
N ARG A 88 -12.81 23.88 -16.57
CA ARG A 88 -12.52 24.47 -17.88
C ARG A 88 -11.04 24.80 -17.92
N ALA A 89 -10.32 24.14 -18.82
CA ALA A 89 -8.90 24.36 -19.02
C ALA A 89 -8.62 25.83 -19.38
N GLY A 90 -7.56 26.37 -18.78
CA GLY A 90 -7.07 27.72 -19.02
C GLY A 90 -5.74 27.96 -18.31
N MET A 91 -5.22 29.18 -18.39
CA MET A 91 -4.03 29.58 -17.65
C MET A 91 -4.32 29.51 -16.14
N LYS A 92 -3.47 28.82 -15.38
CA LYS A 92 -3.52 28.82 -13.92
C LYS A 92 -2.84 30.07 -13.37
N MET A 93 -3.48 30.73 -12.41
CA MET A 93 -2.94 31.97 -11.81
C MET A 93 -1.54 31.75 -11.20
N GLN A 94 -1.32 30.59 -10.57
CA GLN A 94 -0.01 30.21 -10.01
C GLN A 94 1.10 30.06 -11.07
N HIS A 95 0.73 29.74 -12.31
CA HIS A 95 1.67 29.48 -13.41
C HIS A 95 1.76 30.65 -14.41
N ALA A 96 0.95 31.70 -14.22
CA ALA A 96 0.85 32.81 -15.17
C ALA A 96 2.01 33.81 -15.09
N GLN A 97 2.88 33.70 -14.09
CA GLN A 97 3.92 34.72 -13.80
C GLN A 97 4.82 35.03 -15.00
N ASP A 98 5.27 34.02 -15.73
CA ASP A 98 6.16 34.24 -16.88
C ASP A 98 5.41 34.88 -18.06
N GLU A 99 4.16 34.49 -18.28
CA GLU A 99 3.30 35.10 -19.31
C GLU A 99 2.98 36.56 -18.98
N ILE A 100 2.74 36.86 -17.71
CA ILE A 100 2.57 38.23 -17.20
C ILE A 100 3.84 39.04 -17.48
N ILE A 101 5.04 38.51 -17.18
CA ILE A 101 6.30 39.22 -17.41
C ILE A 101 6.52 39.52 -18.89
N ARG A 102 6.21 38.59 -19.80
CA ARG A 102 6.33 38.79 -21.25
C ARG A 102 5.42 39.90 -21.76
N ARG A 103 4.21 40.00 -21.21
CA ARG A 103 3.19 40.96 -21.63
C ARG A 103 3.29 42.29 -20.89
N PHE A 104 3.99 42.33 -19.77
CA PHE A 104 4.12 43.54 -18.97
C PHE A 104 4.80 44.65 -19.78
N PRO A 105 4.22 45.86 -19.84
CA PRO A 105 4.72 46.91 -20.72
C PRO A 105 5.92 47.63 -20.11
N TRP A 106 7.06 46.94 -19.97
CA TRP A 106 8.29 47.43 -19.34
C TRP A 106 8.76 48.78 -19.89
N GLN A 107 8.59 49.00 -21.20
CA GLN A 107 8.92 50.25 -21.89
C GLN A 107 8.19 51.49 -21.33
N ARG A 108 7.01 51.30 -20.72
CA ARG A 108 6.24 52.39 -20.07
C ARG A 108 6.82 52.80 -18.72
N PHE A 109 7.70 51.99 -18.15
CA PHE A 109 8.23 52.17 -16.79
C PHE A 109 9.75 51.99 -16.71
N PRO A 110 10.53 52.82 -17.44
CA PRO A 110 11.99 52.73 -17.46
C PRO A 110 12.63 52.93 -16.08
N GLU A 111 11.97 53.63 -15.15
CA GLU A 111 12.42 53.87 -13.78
C GLU A 111 12.47 52.59 -12.92
N TYR A 112 11.70 51.56 -13.26
CA TYR A 112 11.72 50.27 -12.56
C TYR A 112 12.60 49.22 -13.24
N LYS A 113 13.44 49.64 -14.21
CA LYS A 113 14.39 48.75 -14.87
C LYS A 113 15.35 48.12 -13.85
N GLY A 114 15.51 46.80 -13.93
CA GLY A 114 16.33 46.02 -12.99
C GLY A 114 15.74 45.86 -11.58
N GLN A 115 14.51 46.34 -11.35
CA GLN A 115 13.83 46.23 -10.05
C GLN A 115 12.85 45.05 -10.01
N ARG A 116 12.64 44.51 -8.81
CA ARG A 116 11.61 43.50 -8.52
C ARG A 116 10.36 44.20 -8.00
N ILE A 117 9.27 44.08 -8.75
CA ILE A 117 7.94 44.64 -8.43
C ILE A 117 7.05 43.50 -7.95
N THR A 118 6.50 43.59 -6.74
CA THR A 118 5.63 42.54 -6.17
C THR A 118 4.23 43.08 -5.97
N PHE A 119 3.25 42.44 -6.61
CA PHE A 119 1.85 42.80 -6.55
C PHE A 119 1.12 41.93 -5.53
N PHE A 120 0.39 42.57 -4.61
CA PHE A 120 -0.57 41.92 -3.73
C PHE A 120 -1.96 42.09 -4.32
N VAL A 121 -2.58 40.96 -4.64
CA VAL A 121 -3.78 40.91 -5.46
C VAL A 121 -4.90 40.25 -4.67
N GLU A 122 -6.09 40.85 -4.70
CA GLU A 122 -7.29 40.38 -4.01
C GLU A 122 -8.51 40.46 -4.93
N ASN A 123 -9.61 39.84 -4.51
CA ASN A 123 -10.94 39.90 -5.15
C ASN A 123 -10.92 39.66 -6.66
N VAL A 124 -10.12 38.69 -7.12
CA VAL A 124 -10.06 38.33 -8.53
C VAL A 124 -11.42 37.77 -8.98
N GLN A 125 -11.99 38.36 -10.03
CA GLN A 125 -13.26 37.98 -10.63
C GLN A 125 -13.06 37.54 -12.07
N CYS A 126 -13.55 36.35 -12.39
CA CYS A 126 -13.49 35.77 -13.73
C CYS A 126 -14.90 35.36 -14.15
N SER A 127 -15.25 35.47 -15.42
CA SER A 127 -16.49 34.95 -15.97
C SER A 127 -16.42 33.42 -16.10
N SER A 128 -17.57 32.77 -16.28
CA SER A 128 -17.64 31.31 -16.43
C SER A 128 -16.87 30.78 -17.65
N ASP A 129 -16.58 31.63 -18.63
CA ASP A 129 -15.83 31.27 -19.83
C ASP A 129 -14.33 31.55 -19.74
N GLY A 130 -13.84 32.12 -18.65
CA GLY A 130 -12.41 32.34 -18.40
C GLY A 130 -11.92 33.75 -18.73
N HIS A 131 -12.80 34.72 -18.98
CA HIS A 131 -12.40 36.13 -19.10
C HIS A 131 -12.25 36.77 -17.71
N LEU A 132 -11.13 37.44 -17.46
CA LEU A 132 -10.98 38.23 -16.24
C LEU A 132 -11.91 39.46 -16.31
N VAL A 133 -12.80 39.58 -15.34
CA VAL A 133 -13.76 40.68 -15.22
C VAL A 133 -13.10 41.84 -14.46
N ASP A 134 -12.66 41.56 -13.24
CA ASP A 134 -12.06 42.56 -12.36
C ASP A 134 -11.07 41.97 -11.36
N VAL A 135 -10.24 42.82 -10.78
CA VAL A 135 -9.24 42.45 -9.78
C VAL A 135 -8.78 43.66 -8.97
N ASP A 136 -8.55 43.46 -7.68
CA ASP A 136 -8.00 44.47 -6.79
C ASP A 136 -6.50 44.29 -6.61
N VAL A 137 -5.73 45.36 -6.85
CA VAL A 137 -4.30 45.41 -6.54
C VAL A 137 -4.17 46.28 -5.30
N ARG A 138 -3.90 45.64 -4.16
CA ARG A 138 -3.93 46.28 -2.83
C ARG A 138 -2.64 47.01 -2.50
N THR A 139 -1.51 46.38 -2.81
CA THR A 139 -0.20 46.92 -2.48
C THR A 139 0.82 46.48 -3.53
N ILE A 140 1.73 47.39 -3.89
CA ILE A 140 2.85 47.10 -4.77
C ILE A 140 4.14 47.39 -4.01
N PHE A 141 5.04 46.40 -3.97
CA PHE A 141 6.36 46.54 -3.37
C PHE A 141 7.44 46.59 -4.44
N VAL A 142 8.23 47.65 -4.46
CA VAL A 142 9.36 47.78 -5.38
C VAL A 142 10.67 47.61 -4.60
N ARG A 143 11.54 46.71 -5.06
CA ARG A 143 12.85 46.44 -4.46
C ARG A 143 13.93 46.45 -5.56
N PRO A 144 15.15 46.97 -5.28
CA PRO A 144 15.70 47.33 -3.96
C PRO A 144 15.36 48.75 -3.48
N GLN A 145 14.66 49.58 -4.27
CA GLN A 145 14.33 50.97 -3.93
C GLN A 145 13.51 51.15 -2.63
N ARG A 146 12.93 50.05 -2.10
CA ARG A 146 12.13 50.00 -0.86
C ARG A 146 10.89 50.91 -0.89
N GLU A 147 10.29 51.05 -2.07
CA GLU A 147 9.02 51.76 -2.23
C GLU A 147 7.84 50.81 -1.97
N ASN A 148 6.82 51.32 -1.29
CA ASN A 148 5.56 50.64 -1.05
C ASN A 148 4.43 51.55 -1.57
N ILE A 149 3.63 51.06 -2.50
CA ILE A 149 2.56 51.81 -3.15
C ILE A 149 1.23 51.17 -2.76
N GLU A 150 0.37 51.93 -2.09
CA GLU A 150 -0.97 51.49 -1.65
C GLU A 150 -2.10 52.14 -2.49
N ASP A 151 -1.75 52.82 -3.58
CA ASP A 151 -2.71 53.40 -4.51
C ASP A 151 -3.10 52.39 -5.62
N GLY A 152 -4.33 51.89 -5.56
CA GLY A 152 -4.89 50.99 -6.58
C GLY A 152 -5.06 51.63 -7.96
N ASN A 153 -4.97 52.96 -8.07
CA ASN A 153 -5.00 53.70 -9.34
C ASN A 153 -3.60 54.01 -9.89
N HIS A 154 -2.54 53.58 -9.21
CA HIS A 154 -1.17 53.78 -9.65
C HIS A 154 -0.96 53.20 -11.06
N PRO A 155 -0.17 53.86 -11.93
CA PRO A 155 0.10 53.38 -13.30
C PRO A 155 0.56 51.90 -13.37
N LEU A 156 1.38 51.43 -12.42
CA LEU A 156 1.77 50.02 -12.33
C LEU A 156 0.58 49.08 -12.06
N ALA A 157 -0.34 49.47 -11.17
CA ALA A 157 -1.55 48.69 -10.89
C ALA A 157 -2.41 48.58 -12.16
N LYS A 158 -2.62 49.69 -12.87
CA LYS A 158 -3.39 49.73 -14.12
C LYS A 158 -2.77 48.83 -15.20
N ALA A 159 -1.47 48.96 -15.43
CA ALA A 159 -0.76 48.14 -16.41
C ALA A 159 -0.81 46.64 -16.05
N PHE A 160 -0.68 46.31 -14.76
CA PHE A 160 -0.80 44.93 -14.30
C PHE A 160 -2.22 44.37 -14.52
N LYS A 161 -3.26 45.15 -14.22
CA LYS A 161 -4.66 44.78 -14.49
C LYS A 161 -4.90 44.56 -15.99
N GLU A 162 -4.38 45.45 -16.85
CA GLU A 162 -4.46 45.30 -18.32
C GLU A 162 -3.82 43.99 -18.79
N VAL A 163 -2.63 43.66 -18.27
CA VAL A 163 -1.92 42.42 -18.59
C VAL A 163 -2.75 41.20 -18.18
N LEU A 164 -3.28 41.17 -16.97
CA LEU A 164 -4.11 40.06 -16.50
C LEU A 164 -5.39 39.91 -17.35
N LYS A 165 -6.01 41.02 -17.77
CA LYS A 165 -7.17 41.01 -18.68
C LYS A 165 -6.83 40.52 -20.09
N SER A 166 -5.58 40.66 -20.53
CA SER A 166 -5.12 40.18 -21.83
C SER A 166 -4.90 38.66 -21.89
N ILE A 167 -4.77 38.00 -20.74
CA ILE A 167 -4.57 36.55 -20.65
C ILE A 167 -5.96 35.90 -20.67
N TYR A 168 -6.18 35.02 -21.65
CA TYR A 168 -7.42 34.30 -21.83
C TYR A 168 -7.18 32.96 -22.55
N PRO A 169 -7.90 31.88 -22.21
CA PRO A 169 -8.80 31.77 -21.04
C PRO A 169 -8.04 31.54 -19.74
N TRP A 170 -8.54 32.09 -18.64
CA TRP A 170 -8.18 31.67 -17.29
C TRP A 170 -8.88 30.35 -16.93
N GLU A 171 -8.25 29.53 -16.10
CA GLU A 171 -8.88 28.30 -15.59
C GLU A 171 -10.09 28.63 -14.72
N VAL A 172 -11.20 27.93 -14.96
CA VAL A 172 -12.45 28.10 -14.20
C VAL A 172 -12.93 26.74 -13.70
N LEU A 173 -13.27 26.69 -12.42
CA LEU A 173 -13.76 25.51 -11.71
C LEU A 173 -15.27 25.62 -11.58
N PHE A 174 -16.00 24.61 -12.01
CA PHE A 174 -17.45 24.47 -11.79
C PHE A 174 -17.64 23.48 -10.65
N ILE A 175 -18.01 23.97 -9.48
CA ILE A 175 -18.10 23.21 -8.23
C ILE A 175 -19.45 23.44 -7.59
N ASN A 176 -20.15 22.35 -7.27
CA ASN A 176 -21.43 22.34 -6.56
C ASN A 176 -22.48 23.30 -7.18
N GLY A 177 -22.56 23.32 -8.52
CA GLY A 177 -23.49 24.16 -9.28
C GLY A 177 -23.12 25.66 -9.32
N LYS A 178 -21.95 26.04 -8.81
CA LYS A 178 -21.37 27.38 -8.93
C LYS A 178 -20.07 27.30 -9.73
N TYR A 179 -19.57 28.43 -10.20
CA TYR A 179 -18.22 28.48 -10.75
C TYR A 179 -17.34 29.46 -9.95
N THR A 180 -16.04 29.19 -9.92
CA THR A 180 -15.03 30.00 -9.24
C THR A 180 -13.68 29.78 -9.90
N ILE A 181 -12.68 30.55 -9.50
CA ILE A 181 -11.26 30.28 -9.75
C ILE A 181 -10.61 29.75 -8.48
N GLU A 182 -9.44 29.13 -8.63
CA GLU A 182 -8.72 28.49 -7.52
C GLU A 182 -8.26 29.51 -6.45
N PHE A 183 -7.75 30.67 -6.87
CA PHE A 183 -7.22 31.71 -5.98
C PHE A 183 -7.86 33.07 -6.25
N LYS A 184 -8.56 33.60 -5.24
CA LYS A 184 -9.07 34.98 -5.24
C LYS A 184 -8.09 36.00 -4.67
N HIS A 185 -7.05 35.52 -4.00
CA HIS A 185 -5.99 36.32 -3.39
C HIS A 185 -4.64 35.68 -3.70
N PHE A 186 -3.67 36.47 -4.17
CA PHE A 186 -2.33 35.97 -4.45
C PHE A 186 -1.28 37.09 -4.40
N VAL A 187 -0.02 36.68 -4.26
CA VAL A 187 1.14 37.59 -4.29
C VAL A 187 2.03 37.19 -5.45
N LEU A 188 2.38 38.15 -6.31
CA LEU A 188 3.12 37.86 -7.54
C LEU A 188 4.25 38.86 -7.78
N PRO A 189 5.53 38.43 -7.75
CA PRO A 189 6.66 39.27 -8.13
C PRO A 189 6.95 39.21 -9.64
N ILE A 190 7.37 40.33 -10.24
CA ILE A 190 7.86 40.42 -11.62
C ILE A 190 9.14 41.28 -11.70
N TRP A 191 10.02 40.98 -12.65
CA TRP A 191 11.17 41.82 -13.03
C TRP A 191 11.59 41.50 -14.47
N GLU A 192 12.03 42.53 -15.21
CA GLU A 192 12.31 42.46 -16.67
C GLU A 192 13.33 41.36 -17.01
N ASP A 193 14.36 41.21 -16.18
CA ASP A 193 15.46 40.28 -16.41
C ASP A 193 15.15 38.84 -15.98
N LYS A 194 13.99 38.56 -15.40
CA LYS A 194 13.64 37.20 -14.94
C LYS A 194 13.69 36.18 -16.08
N LEU A 195 13.30 36.62 -17.28
CA LEU A 195 13.24 35.79 -18.47
C LEU A 195 14.45 35.96 -19.39
N LYS A 196 15.40 36.84 -19.07
CA LYS A 196 16.64 36.95 -19.84
C LYS A 196 17.48 35.69 -19.60
N PRO A 197 18.09 35.10 -20.64
CA PRO A 197 18.96 33.97 -20.45
C PRO A 197 20.18 34.43 -19.65
N SER A 198 20.29 33.98 -18.40
CA SER A 198 21.58 33.94 -17.71
C SER A 198 22.55 33.14 -18.59
N GLN A 199 23.76 33.66 -18.78
CA GLN A 199 24.84 33.02 -19.56
C GLN A 199 24.81 31.49 -19.41
N ALA A 200 24.45 30.82 -20.50
CA ALA A 200 24.48 29.37 -20.73
C ALA A 200 24.46 28.47 -19.48
N ASN A 201 23.33 28.44 -18.76
CA ASN A 201 22.96 27.26 -18.00
C ASN A 201 21.96 26.48 -18.83
N ASP A 202 22.29 25.22 -19.11
CA ASP A 202 21.46 24.22 -19.78
C ASP A 202 20.04 24.23 -19.18
N THR A 203 19.09 24.95 -19.81
CA THR A 203 17.69 25.09 -19.34
C THR A 203 16.88 23.83 -19.60
N THR A 204 17.52 22.74 -20.05
CA THR A 204 16.88 21.45 -20.25
C THR A 204 16.27 20.99 -18.93
N LYS A 205 14.94 20.95 -18.89
CA LYS A 205 14.17 20.41 -17.78
C LYS A 205 13.95 18.93 -18.03
N TYR A 206 14.27 18.10 -17.04
CA TYR A 206 14.16 16.65 -17.11
C TYR A 206 12.92 16.18 -16.37
N THR A 207 12.35 15.08 -16.84
CA THR A 207 11.30 14.34 -16.14
C THR A 207 11.90 13.04 -15.64
N LEU A 208 11.83 12.82 -14.33
CA LEU A 208 12.21 11.57 -13.71
C LEU A 208 10.98 10.69 -13.55
N VAL A 209 11.08 9.46 -14.05
CA VAL A 209 10.11 8.40 -13.78
C VAL A 209 10.84 7.30 -13.02
N GLY A 210 10.25 6.86 -11.91
CA GLY A 210 10.81 5.80 -11.08
C GLY A 210 9.75 4.91 -10.48
N LYS A 211 10.21 3.85 -9.82
CA LYS A 211 9.37 2.91 -9.08
C LYS A 211 9.87 2.74 -7.66
N VAL A 212 8.95 2.76 -6.70
CA VAL A 212 9.20 2.49 -5.29
C VAL A 212 8.63 1.13 -4.93
N TYR A 213 9.47 0.29 -4.34
CA TYR A 213 9.10 -1.00 -3.79
C TYR A 213 9.29 -0.99 -2.28
N GLY A 214 8.32 -1.51 -1.54
CA GLY A 214 8.43 -1.78 -0.12
C GLY A 214 8.74 -3.25 0.13
N GLU A 215 9.30 -3.54 1.30
CA GLU A 215 9.40 -4.89 1.85
C GLU A 215 8.29 -5.14 2.86
N GLU A 216 7.67 -6.30 2.79
CA GLU A 216 6.75 -6.77 3.81
C GLU A 216 7.03 -8.24 4.13
N VAL A 217 6.57 -8.69 5.28
CA VAL A 217 6.57 -10.12 5.59
C VAL A 217 5.37 -10.76 4.91
N ARG A 218 5.59 -11.83 4.15
CA ARG A 218 4.51 -12.62 3.59
C ARG A 218 3.64 -13.17 4.72
N GLN A 219 2.33 -13.01 4.65
CA GLN A 219 1.39 -13.45 5.70
C GLN A 219 0.97 -14.93 5.55
N ILE A 220 1.75 -15.73 4.83
CA ILE A 220 1.58 -17.18 4.68
C ILE A 220 2.97 -17.85 4.68
N PRO A 221 3.09 -19.11 5.11
CA PRO A 221 4.38 -19.81 5.12
C PRO A 221 5.03 -19.96 3.72
N PRO A 222 6.37 -19.88 3.63
CA PRO A 222 7.25 -19.35 4.66
C PRO A 222 7.05 -17.83 4.79
N TYR A 223 7.07 -17.34 6.04
CA TYR A 223 6.89 -15.93 6.41
C TYR A 223 8.14 -15.11 6.08
N ASP A 224 8.56 -15.18 4.82
CA ASP A 224 9.74 -14.52 4.29
C ASP A 224 9.42 -13.11 3.82
N VAL A 225 10.48 -12.33 3.62
CA VAL A 225 10.40 -10.97 3.10
C VAL A 225 10.03 -11.04 1.62
N VAL A 226 8.98 -10.33 1.25
CA VAL A 226 8.55 -10.14 -0.14
C VAL A 226 8.53 -8.66 -0.49
N ARG A 227 8.62 -8.37 -1.79
CA ARG A 227 8.51 -7.01 -2.29
C ARG A 227 7.09 -6.73 -2.76
N PHE A 228 6.58 -5.56 -2.41
CA PHE A 228 5.32 -5.04 -2.92
C PHE A 228 5.54 -3.67 -3.55
N PRO A 229 4.73 -3.26 -4.54
CA PRO A 229 4.74 -1.90 -5.05
C PRO A 229 4.24 -0.95 -3.96
N ALA A 230 5.07 0.01 -3.54
CA ALA A 230 4.74 0.91 -2.43
C ALA A 230 3.84 2.06 -2.89
N GLY A 231 2.59 1.75 -3.24
CA GLY A 231 1.62 2.76 -3.65
C GLY A 231 1.24 3.69 -2.51
N GLY A 232 1.32 5.00 -2.75
CA GLY A 232 1.21 6.02 -1.71
C GLY A 232 2.53 6.36 -1.01
N ALA A 233 3.67 5.80 -1.44
CA ALA A 233 4.98 6.25 -0.97
C ALA A 233 5.17 7.75 -1.26
N TYR A 234 5.63 8.48 -0.25
CA TYR A 234 5.85 9.92 -0.30
C TYR A 234 7.29 10.21 -0.70
N LEU A 235 7.48 10.99 -1.75
CA LEU A 235 8.78 11.39 -2.25
C LEU A 235 9.02 12.88 -2.05
N THR A 236 10.19 13.25 -1.57
CA THR A 236 10.61 14.64 -1.40
C THR A 236 12.01 14.87 -1.97
N LEU A 237 12.27 16.11 -2.38
CA LEU A 237 13.59 16.54 -2.80
C LEU A 237 14.18 17.50 -1.77
N ALA A 238 15.43 17.29 -1.40
CA ALA A 238 16.13 18.21 -0.50
C ALA A 238 16.13 19.63 -1.10
N GLY A 239 15.92 20.63 -0.24
CA GLY A 239 15.76 22.03 -0.67
C GLY A 239 14.37 22.40 -1.18
N LYS A 240 13.43 21.44 -1.25
CA LYS A 240 12.02 21.67 -1.59
C LYS A 240 11.07 21.11 -0.51
N PRO A 241 11.14 21.59 0.75
CA PRO A 241 10.45 20.98 1.90
C PRO A 241 8.91 21.00 1.82
N PHE A 242 8.33 21.84 0.96
CA PHE A 242 6.88 21.96 0.78
C PHE A 242 6.38 21.34 -0.54
N GLN A 243 7.24 20.62 -1.26
CA GLN A 243 6.89 19.94 -2.50
C GLN A 243 7.19 18.46 -2.36
N GLY A 244 6.17 17.63 -2.56
CA GLY A 244 6.30 16.18 -2.55
C GLY A 244 5.44 15.52 -3.62
N TRP A 245 5.76 14.26 -3.91
CA TRP A 245 5.09 13.44 -4.91
C TRP A 245 4.64 12.13 -4.26
N LEU A 246 3.60 11.52 -4.81
CA LEU A 246 3.12 10.21 -4.38
C LEU A 246 3.32 9.19 -5.49
N ALA A 247 3.71 7.98 -5.11
CA ALA A 247 3.68 6.83 -6.00
C ALA A 247 2.24 6.34 -6.20
N ASP A 248 1.90 5.94 -7.43
CA ASP A 248 0.61 5.33 -7.76
C ASP A 248 0.47 3.89 -7.22
N SER A 249 -0.66 3.23 -7.46
CA SER A 249 -0.91 1.86 -6.99
C SER A 249 0.07 0.80 -7.51
N THR A 250 0.88 1.12 -8.53
CA THR A 250 1.93 0.27 -9.08
C THR A 250 3.31 0.62 -8.54
N GLY A 251 3.38 1.53 -7.56
CA GLY A 251 4.62 2.06 -7.01
C GLY A 251 5.31 3.05 -7.96
N THR A 252 4.68 3.45 -9.06
CA THR A 252 5.31 4.34 -10.06
C THR A 252 5.14 5.80 -9.65
N PHE A 253 6.20 6.60 -9.76
CA PHE A 253 6.14 8.05 -9.51
C PHE A 253 6.75 8.83 -10.69
N ARG A 254 6.36 10.10 -10.78
CA ARG A 254 6.88 11.03 -11.78
C ARG A 254 7.20 12.38 -11.15
N ILE A 255 8.40 12.88 -11.38
CA ILE A 255 8.84 14.22 -10.99
C ILE A 255 9.21 14.99 -12.24
N GLU A 256 8.47 16.05 -12.53
CA GLU A 256 8.67 16.89 -13.71
C GLU A 256 9.48 18.15 -13.37
N HIS A 257 10.05 18.76 -14.39
CA HIS A 257 10.77 20.04 -14.31
C HIS A 257 12.03 20.02 -13.43
N LEU A 258 12.75 18.89 -13.40
CA LEU A 258 14.05 18.79 -12.74
C LEU A 258 15.14 19.52 -13.53
N GLU A 259 15.99 20.24 -12.83
CA GLU A 259 17.16 20.89 -13.42
C GLU A 259 18.30 19.91 -13.60
N LYS A 260 19.22 20.19 -14.52
CA LYS A 260 20.47 19.45 -14.64
C LYS A 260 21.25 19.51 -13.32
N GLY A 261 21.91 18.41 -12.96
CA GLY A 261 22.76 18.35 -11.77
C GLY A 261 22.26 17.39 -10.71
N LYS A 262 22.73 17.56 -9.48
CA LYS A 262 22.52 16.64 -8.37
C LYS A 262 21.23 16.98 -7.61
N HIS A 263 20.38 16.00 -7.38
CA HIS A 263 19.23 16.13 -6.48
C HIS A 263 19.25 15.02 -5.45
N TYR A 264 18.92 15.34 -4.21
CA TYR A 264 18.76 14.35 -3.15
C TYR A 264 17.27 14.02 -3.05
N LEU A 265 16.94 12.78 -3.37
CA LEU A 265 15.59 12.24 -3.35
C LEU A 265 15.42 11.35 -2.13
N LYS A 266 14.39 11.63 -1.34
CA LYS A 266 13.98 10.82 -0.21
C LYS A 266 12.63 10.19 -0.50
N ALA A 267 12.50 8.88 -0.28
CA ALA A 267 11.25 8.15 -0.35
C ALA A 267 10.88 7.60 1.04
N GLU A 268 9.62 7.76 1.42
CA GLU A 268 9.09 7.38 2.72
C GLU A 268 7.78 6.63 2.57
N PHE A 269 7.58 5.64 3.44
CA PHE A 269 6.35 4.88 3.51
C PHE A 269 6.14 4.45 4.97
N VAL A 270 4.90 4.53 5.45
CA VAL A 270 4.59 4.23 6.86
C VAL A 270 5.00 2.81 7.19
N GLY A 271 5.79 2.64 8.25
CA GLY A 271 6.24 1.33 8.72
C GLY A 271 7.50 0.78 8.04
N LEU A 272 8.11 1.52 7.11
CA LEU A 272 9.35 1.12 6.44
C LEU A 272 10.48 2.14 6.68
N THR A 273 11.72 1.68 6.56
CA THR A 273 12.90 2.52 6.63
C THR A 273 12.93 3.46 5.40
N PRO A 274 13.05 4.79 5.60
CA PRO A 274 13.20 5.73 4.50
C PRO A 274 14.39 5.39 3.60
N CYS A 275 14.23 5.63 2.29
CA CYS A 275 15.31 5.50 1.33
C CYS A 275 15.75 6.89 0.87
N ASP A 276 16.97 7.27 1.22
CA ASP A 276 17.62 8.48 0.71
C ASP A 276 18.56 8.11 -0.44
N THR A 277 18.45 8.81 -1.56
CA THR A 277 19.28 8.56 -2.74
C THR A 277 19.71 9.85 -3.43
N LEU A 278 20.90 9.83 -4.03
CA LEU A 278 21.43 10.92 -4.83
C LEU A 278 21.21 10.61 -6.31
N ILE A 279 20.45 11.45 -6.99
CA ILE A 279 20.19 11.35 -8.43
C ILE A 279 20.94 12.45 -9.18
N HIS A 280 21.47 12.10 -10.35
CA HIS A 280 22.16 13.03 -11.24
C HIS A 280 21.36 13.16 -12.53
N MET A 281 21.03 14.39 -12.92
CA MET A 281 20.29 14.71 -14.15
C MET A 281 21.25 15.25 -15.22
N PRO A 282 21.17 14.77 -16.48
CA PRO A 282 20.36 13.63 -16.93
C PRO A 282 20.84 12.30 -16.31
N MET A 283 19.91 11.37 -16.07
CA MET A 283 20.25 10.02 -15.66
C MET A 283 20.80 9.21 -16.83
N GLN A 284 21.71 8.28 -16.55
CA GLN A 284 22.16 7.28 -17.53
C GLN A 284 21.14 6.14 -17.70
N ASP A 285 20.36 5.85 -16.66
CA ASP A 285 19.35 4.80 -16.66
C ASP A 285 17.95 5.36 -16.90
N ASP A 286 17.16 4.63 -17.69
CA ASP A 286 15.79 5.01 -18.06
C ASP A 286 14.75 4.81 -16.94
N THR A 287 15.12 4.13 -15.84
CA THR A 287 14.17 3.86 -14.74
C THR A 287 14.88 3.79 -13.40
N LEU A 288 14.53 4.71 -12.49
CA LEU A 288 15.00 4.67 -11.11
C LEU A 288 14.20 3.67 -10.28
N GLN A 289 14.86 2.78 -9.55
CA GLN A 289 14.21 1.86 -8.60
C GLN A 289 14.63 2.17 -7.17
N LEU A 290 13.65 2.50 -6.33
CA LEU A 290 13.83 2.74 -4.90
C LEU A 290 13.30 1.54 -4.12
N ARG A 291 14.01 1.15 -3.06
CA ARG A 291 13.65 0.04 -2.18
C ARG A 291 13.56 0.55 -0.75
N LEU A 292 12.39 0.41 -0.16
CA LEU A 292 12.11 0.70 1.24
C LEU A 292 12.08 -0.64 1.98
N SER A 293 13.00 -0.80 2.92
CA SER A 293 13.15 -2.05 3.67
C SER A 293 12.36 -2.03 4.97
N LEU A 294 12.12 -3.21 5.53
CA LEU A 294 11.65 -3.32 6.91
C LEU A 294 12.63 -2.63 7.87
N PRO A 295 12.17 -2.12 9.03
CA PRO A 295 13.04 -1.48 10.01
C PRO A 295 13.83 -2.54 10.80
N TYR A 296 14.74 -3.25 10.13
CA TYR A 296 15.52 -4.35 10.71
C TYR A 296 16.26 -3.94 11.98
N ASP A 297 16.89 -2.76 12.00
CA ASP A 297 17.59 -2.26 13.20
C ASP A 297 16.64 -2.15 14.42
N TYR A 298 15.40 -1.70 14.19
CA TYR A 298 14.38 -1.64 15.24
C TYR A 298 13.93 -3.06 15.65
N LEU A 299 13.66 -3.92 14.67
CA LEU A 299 13.22 -5.30 14.89
C LEU A 299 14.26 -6.08 15.69
N GLU A 300 15.53 -6.04 15.30
CA GLU A 300 16.61 -6.73 15.99
C GLU A 300 16.84 -6.16 17.39
N LYS A 301 16.81 -4.83 17.53
CA LYS A 301 17.11 -4.20 18.82
C LYS A 301 16.02 -4.40 19.86
N TYR A 302 14.75 -4.31 19.47
CA TYR A 302 13.65 -4.20 20.44
C TYR A 302 12.65 -5.34 20.39
N VAL A 303 12.63 -6.14 19.32
CA VAL A 303 11.53 -7.08 19.08
C VAL A 303 12.02 -8.52 19.06
N CYS A 304 13.01 -8.84 18.23
CA CYS A 304 13.44 -10.20 17.97
C CYS A 304 14.89 -10.25 17.45
N SER A 305 15.86 -10.54 18.33
CA SER A 305 17.23 -10.88 17.96
C SER A 305 17.83 -11.97 18.86
N PRO A 306 18.90 -12.64 18.40
CA PRO A 306 19.67 -13.56 19.23
C PRO A 306 20.19 -12.93 20.53
N ALA A 307 20.58 -11.65 20.50
CA ALA A 307 21.06 -10.94 21.69
C ALA A 307 19.95 -10.80 22.75
N LEU A 308 18.76 -10.38 22.32
CA LEU A 308 17.60 -10.28 23.21
C LEU A 308 17.18 -11.65 23.77
N SER A 309 17.26 -12.71 22.96
CA SER A 309 17.01 -14.09 23.40
C SER A 309 17.95 -14.51 24.53
N ARG A 310 19.27 -14.24 24.37
CA ARG A 310 20.27 -14.50 25.41
C ARG A 310 20.02 -13.70 26.70
N GLU A 311 19.65 -12.43 26.59
CA GLU A 311 19.31 -11.61 27.75
C GLU A 311 18.17 -12.23 28.56
N TYR A 312 17.10 -12.70 27.90
CA TYR A 312 16.01 -13.40 28.58
C TYR A 312 16.45 -14.72 29.23
N ILE A 313 17.36 -15.47 28.60
CA ILE A 313 17.95 -16.68 29.18
C ILE A 313 18.73 -16.34 30.45
N GLU A 314 19.57 -15.29 30.41
CA GLU A 314 20.36 -14.81 31.56
C GLU A 314 19.48 -14.34 32.72
N GLN A 315 18.33 -13.75 32.42
CA GLN A 315 17.29 -13.38 33.41
C GLN A 315 16.51 -14.59 33.95
N GLY A 316 16.82 -15.81 33.52
CA GLY A 316 16.12 -17.04 33.92
C GLY A 316 14.73 -17.19 33.31
N LYS A 317 14.44 -16.47 32.22
CA LYS A 317 13.15 -16.45 31.52
C LYS A 317 13.29 -16.81 30.02
N PRO A 318 13.90 -17.95 29.67
CA PRO A 318 13.99 -18.39 28.29
C PRO A 318 12.58 -18.48 27.68
N ASN A 319 12.42 -18.01 26.46
CA ASN A 319 11.12 -17.99 25.78
C ASN A 319 11.25 -18.32 24.30
N LEU A 320 10.31 -19.10 23.77
CA LEU A 320 10.26 -19.45 22.35
C LEU A 320 9.29 -18.55 21.59
N ARG A 321 9.61 -18.25 20.34
CA ARG A 321 8.71 -17.64 19.36
C ARG A 321 7.94 -18.73 18.65
N LEU A 322 6.62 -18.61 18.61
CA LEU A 322 5.76 -19.59 17.95
C LEU A 322 4.53 -18.96 17.32
N ILE A 323 3.94 -19.68 16.38
CA ILE A 323 2.58 -19.43 15.90
C ILE A 323 1.65 -20.48 16.50
N ILE A 324 0.47 -20.07 16.95
CA ILE A 324 -0.53 -21.02 17.46
C ILE A 324 -1.36 -21.55 16.27
N PRO A 325 -1.37 -22.87 16.00
CA PRO A 325 -2.24 -23.43 14.98
C PRO A 325 -3.72 -23.22 15.33
N VAL A 326 -4.58 -23.15 14.32
CA VAL A 326 -6.03 -22.90 14.50
C VAL A 326 -6.65 -23.92 15.46
N GLY A 327 -7.29 -23.43 16.52
CA GLY A 327 -8.04 -24.27 17.45
C GLY A 327 -7.16 -25.07 18.41
N GLN A 328 -5.88 -24.72 18.54
CA GLN A 328 -4.93 -25.35 19.45
C GLN A 328 -4.49 -24.42 20.59
N GLU A 329 -5.19 -23.31 20.82
CA GLU A 329 -4.80 -22.28 21.80
C GLU A 329 -4.66 -22.86 23.21
N GLU A 330 -5.67 -23.61 23.66
CA GLU A 330 -5.68 -24.26 24.99
C GLU A 330 -4.62 -25.36 25.10
N GLU A 331 -4.47 -26.19 24.05
CA GLU A 331 -3.47 -27.26 23.99
C GLU A 331 -2.04 -26.71 24.08
N ILE A 332 -1.75 -25.62 23.37
CA ILE A 332 -0.45 -24.95 23.43
C ILE A 332 -0.26 -24.29 24.79
N GLN A 333 -1.25 -23.60 25.33
CA GLN A 333 -1.13 -22.89 26.61
C GLN A 333 -0.85 -23.83 27.78
N GLU A 334 -1.51 -24.99 27.82
CA GLU A 334 -1.36 -25.97 28.90
C GLU A 334 -0.27 -27.01 28.65
N HIS A 335 0.46 -26.90 27.53
CA HIS A 335 1.41 -27.93 27.10
C HIS A 335 2.46 -28.24 28.19
N PRO A 336 2.63 -29.52 28.62
CA PRO A 336 3.52 -29.88 29.73
C PRO A 336 4.99 -29.48 29.55
N PHE A 337 5.41 -29.27 28.30
CA PHE A 337 6.75 -28.80 27.92
C PHE A 337 7.19 -27.55 28.67
N TRP A 338 6.31 -26.54 28.79
CA TRP A 338 6.65 -25.25 29.40
C TRP A 338 7.10 -25.41 30.85
N LYS A 339 6.31 -26.14 31.64
CA LYS A 339 6.61 -26.42 33.04
C LYS A 339 7.81 -27.36 33.20
N LYS A 340 7.93 -28.38 32.34
CA LYS A 340 9.00 -29.38 32.41
C LYS A 340 10.39 -28.77 32.17
N TYR A 341 10.50 -27.86 31.20
CA TYR A 341 11.79 -27.28 30.80
C TYR A 341 12.02 -25.86 31.33
N GLY A 342 11.03 -25.28 32.02
CA GLY A 342 11.11 -23.92 32.56
C GLY A 342 11.22 -22.86 31.47
N VAL A 343 10.49 -23.06 30.36
CA VAL A 343 10.50 -22.19 29.17
C VAL A 343 9.11 -21.58 29.01
N THR A 344 9.06 -20.33 28.59
CA THR A 344 7.81 -19.63 28.25
C THR A 344 7.73 -19.41 26.74
N TYR A 345 6.71 -18.70 26.26
CA TYR A 345 6.61 -18.40 24.83
C TYR A 345 6.01 -17.02 24.57
N PHE A 346 6.37 -16.46 23.41
CA PHE A 346 5.62 -15.40 22.78
C PHE A 346 4.95 -15.97 21.53
N SER A 347 3.62 -15.96 21.54
CA SER A 347 2.81 -16.43 20.44
C SER A 347 2.36 -15.27 19.55
N TYR A 348 2.36 -15.51 18.25
CA TYR A 348 1.52 -14.76 17.32
C TYR A 348 0.16 -15.47 17.28
N PHE A 349 -0.91 -14.72 17.59
CA PHE A 349 -2.29 -15.20 17.76
C PHE A 349 -2.80 -15.99 16.52
N PRO A 350 -3.75 -16.91 16.72
CA PRO A 350 -4.08 -17.98 15.76
C PRO A 350 -4.65 -17.49 14.43
N LEU A 351 -4.76 -18.40 13.46
CA LEU A 351 -5.47 -18.12 12.22
C LEU A 351 -6.99 -18.20 12.46
N LYS A 352 -7.77 -17.32 11.85
CA LYS A 352 -9.24 -17.38 11.75
C LYS A 352 -9.68 -18.69 11.07
N GLU A 353 -10.95 -19.07 11.25
CA GLU A 353 -11.56 -20.21 10.53
C GLU A 353 -11.46 -20.11 9.00
N ASP A 354 -11.33 -18.88 8.46
CA ASP A 354 -11.12 -18.62 7.02
C ASP A 354 -9.65 -18.77 6.57
N GLY A 355 -8.74 -19.14 7.49
CA GLY A 355 -7.33 -19.39 7.25
C GLY A 355 -6.42 -18.16 7.32
N LYS A 356 -6.94 -16.96 7.66
CA LYS A 356 -6.13 -15.74 7.80
C LYS A 356 -5.46 -15.66 9.17
N LEU A 357 -4.23 -15.19 9.24
CA LEU A 357 -3.62 -14.77 10.51
C LEU A 357 -4.53 -13.71 11.18
N ASP A 358 -4.88 -13.90 12.45
CA ASP A 358 -5.67 -12.91 13.20
C ASP A 358 -4.84 -11.67 13.56
N CYS A 359 -3.51 -11.79 13.50
CA CYS A 359 -2.58 -10.67 13.64
C CYS A 359 -1.52 -10.64 12.52
N TYR A 360 -1.22 -9.44 12.00
CA TYR A 360 -0.16 -9.24 11.01
C TYR A 360 1.21 -9.57 11.62
N LEU A 361 1.95 -10.50 11.00
CA LEU A 361 3.30 -10.85 11.39
C LEU A 361 4.28 -9.87 10.74
N GLY A 362 4.88 -8.97 11.54
CA GLY A 362 5.85 -7.98 11.05
C GLY A 362 7.31 -8.43 11.08
N ILE A 363 7.60 -9.64 11.55
CA ILE A 363 8.96 -10.14 11.75
C ILE A 363 9.20 -11.32 10.80
N PRO A 364 10.25 -11.27 9.96
CA PRO A 364 10.61 -12.36 9.06
C PRO A 364 10.93 -13.67 9.78
N ASN A 365 10.59 -14.78 9.13
CA ASN A 365 10.83 -16.14 9.61
C ASN A 365 12.29 -16.41 10.05
N HIS A 366 13.27 -15.88 9.31
CA HIS A 366 14.69 -16.07 9.62
C HIS A 366 15.11 -15.39 10.94
N LEU A 367 14.53 -14.24 11.29
CA LEU A 367 14.81 -13.58 12.56
C LEU A 367 14.17 -14.33 13.73
N LEU A 368 12.95 -14.84 13.55
CA LEU A 368 12.27 -15.66 14.56
C LEU A 368 13.01 -16.98 14.81
N THR A 369 13.51 -17.58 13.74
CA THR A 369 14.33 -18.80 13.80
C THR A 369 15.65 -18.54 14.53
N ALA A 370 16.40 -17.51 14.14
CA ALA A 370 17.67 -17.16 14.78
C ALA A 370 17.49 -16.82 16.28
N TYR A 371 16.39 -16.18 16.65
CA TYR A 371 16.04 -15.94 18.06
C TYR A 371 15.86 -17.26 18.83
N ASN A 372 15.09 -18.18 18.25
CA ASN A 372 14.80 -19.47 18.87
C ASN A 372 16.03 -20.38 18.95
N GLU A 373 16.95 -20.29 17.98
CA GLU A 373 18.20 -21.06 17.99
C GLU A 373 19.03 -20.83 19.26
N GLU A 374 19.01 -19.63 19.85
CA GLU A 374 19.64 -19.38 21.16
C GLU A 374 18.98 -20.19 22.28
N VAL A 375 17.65 -20.25 22.30
CA VAL A 375 16.90 -21.04 23.27
C VAL A 375 17.13 -22.53 23.04
N PHE A 376 17.24 -22.97 21.78
CA PHE A 376 17.55 -24.35 21.44
C PHE A 376 18.92 -24.74 21.95
N ARG A 377 19.94 -23.88 21.79
CA ARG A 377 21.28 -24.11 22.32
C ARG A 377 21.27 -24.21 23.85
N TYR A 378 20.57 -23.30 24.52
CA TYR A 378 20.39 -23.36 25.97
C TYR A 378 19.71 -24.66 26.44
N LEU A 379 18.65 -25.10 25.75
CA LEU A 379 17.95 -26.34 26.08
C LEU A 379 18.81 -27.58 25.81
N ASP A 380 19.62 -27.57 24.75
CA ASP A 380 20.56 -28.64 24.43
C ASP A 380 21.63 -28.79 25.51
N GLU A 381 22.23 -27.68 25.92
CA GLU A 381 23.25 -27.66 26.96
C GLU A 381 22.70 -28.14 28.30
N ARG A 382 21.45 -27.78 28.64
CA ARG A 382 20.86 -28.08 29.95
C ARG A 382 20.15 -29.43 30.03
N PHE A 383 19.55 -29.90 28.94
CA PHE A 383 18.64 -31.06 28.95
C PHE A 383 18.94 -32.10 27.84
N GLY A 384 19.99 -31.91 27.04
CA GLY A 384 20.28 -32.73 25.86
C GLY A 384 19.29 -32.48 24.72
N GLN A 385 19.23 -33.35 23.71
CA GLN A 385 18.40 -33.10 22.51
C GLN A 385 16.99 -33.70 22.55
N GLU A 386 16.67 -34.52 23.56
CA GLU A 386 15.40 -35.24 23.65
C GLU A 386 14.17 -34.34 23.88
N TRP A 387 14.38 -33.09 24.32
CA TRP A 387 13.29 -32.11 24.45
C TRP A 387 12.64 -31.79 23.09
N ARG A 388 13.39 -31.90 21.97
CA ARG A 388 12.87 -31.62 20.61
C ARG A 388 11.72 -32.52 20.17
N LYS A 389 11.57 -33.69 20.79
CA LYS A 389 10.46 -34.62 20.50
C LYS A 389 9.20 -34.28 21.29
N GLN A 390 9.31 -33.36 22.25
CA GLN A 390 8.27 -33.02 23.23
C GLN A 390 7.84 -31.56 23.12
N VAL A 391 8.35 -30.80 22.16
CA VAL A 391 7.96 -29.42 21.92
C VAL A 391 6.59 -29.39 21.23
N PRO A 392 5.72 -28.42 21.57
CA PRO A 392 4.46 -28.23 20.86
C PRO A 392 4.66 -27.83 19.38
N PRO A 393 3.65 -27.96 18.51
CA PRO A 393 3.74 -27.49 17.13
C PRO A 393 3.89 -25.97 17.03
N GLY A 394 4.24 -25.46 15.84
CA GLY A 394 4.28 -24.03 15.56
C GLY A 394 5.55 -23.28 16.01
N ILE A 395 6.58 -23.98 16.51
CA ILE A 395 7.87 -23.35 16.85
C ILE A 395 8.67 -23.01 15.60
N PHE A 396 9.01 -21.73 15.42
CA PHE A 396 9.92 -21.29 14.35
C PHE A 396 11.29 -21.97 14.48
N GLY A 397 11.80 -22.52 13.38
CA GLY A 397 13.06 -23.29 13.34
C GLY A 397 12.94 -24.80 13.60
N LEU A 398 11.81 -25.28 14.15
CA LEU A 398 11.57 -26.72 14.36
C LEU A 398 10.40 -27.25 13.54
N ASP A 399 9.33 -26.47 13.41
CA ASP A 399 8.17 -26.84 12.61
C ASP A 399 8.47 -26.62 11.12
N GLN A 400 8.70 -27.72 10.39
CA GLN A 400 9.02 -27.67 8.97
C GLN A 400 7.87 -27.09 8.12
N SER A 401 6.63 -27.15 8.59
CA SER A 401 5.48 -26.61 7.85
C SER A 401 5.54 -25.08 7.73
N LEU A 402 6.26 -24.41 8.64
CA LEU A 402 6.48 -22.96 8.62
C LEU A 402 7.55 -22.54 7.59
N ASN A 403 8.33 -23.50 7.08
CA ASN A 403 9.40 -23.29 6.11
C ASN A 403 9.04 -23.78 4.70
N GLU A 404 7.91 -24.47 4.54
CA GLU A 404 7.54 -25.09 3.26
C GLU A 404 6.97 -24.06 2.29
N LEU A 405 7.69 -23.82 1.19
CA LEU A 405 7.21 -22.99 0.09
C LEU A 405 6.16 -23.74 -0.72
N ARG A 406 4.89 -23.34 -0.56
CA ARG A 406 3.73 -23.94 -1.23
C ARG A 406 3.48 -23.35 -2.61
N ASP A 407 4.44 -23.56 -3.51
CA ASP A 407 4.40 -23.11 -4.90
C ASP A 407 3.73 -24.14 -5.82
N TYR A 408 3.88 -23.93 -7.14
CA TYR A 408 3.32 -24.84 -8.15
C TYR A 408 3.92 -26.26 -8.07
N ASN A 409 5.21 -26.40 -7.75
CA ASN A 409 5.86 -27.70 -7.62
C ASN A 409 5.34 -28.45 -6.39
N TRP A 410 5.16 -27.73 -5.28
CA TRP A 410 4.50 -28.27 -4.09
C TRP A 410 3.09 -28.75 -4.41
N LEU A 411 2.30 -27.95 -5.14
CA LEU A 411 0.94 -28.29 -5.51
C LEU A 411 0.90 -29.61 -6.31
N ILE A 412 1.77 -29.74 -7.32
CA ILE A 412 1.89 -30.96 -8.14
C ILE A 412 2.22 -32.18 -7.26
N LYS A 413 3.24 -32.06 -6.40
CA LYS A 413 3.70 -33.15 -5.54
C LYS A 413 2.63 -33.58 -4.54
N THR A 414 1.92 -32.62 -3.96
CA THR A 414 0.85 -32.84 -2.99
C THR A 414 -0.35 -33.51 -3.65
N LEU A 415 -0.78 -33.02 -4.81
CA LEU A 415 -1.86 -33.63 -5.58
C LEU A 415 -1.52 -35.05 -6.04
N SER A 416 -0.29 -35.29 -6.49
CA SER A 416 0.18 -36.62 -6.90
C SER A 416 0.12 -37.64 -5.75
N ARG A 417 0.44 -37.21 -4.52
CA ARG A 417 0.38 -38.05 -3.31
C ARG A 417 -1.05 -38.25 -2.80
N ALA A 418 -1.88 -37.22 -2.85
CA ALA A 418 -3.24 -37.24 -2.33
C ALA A 418 -4.23 -37.95 -3.28
N CYS A 419 -3.99 -37.88 -4.59
CA CYS A 419 -4.85 -38.51 -5.59
C CYS A 419 -4.54 -39.99 -5.73
N GLN A 420 -5.47 -40.84 -5.30
CA GLN A 420 -5.36 -42.29 -5.49
C GLN A 420 -5.88 -42.72 -6.87
N TYR A 421 -5.20 -43.72 -7.46
CA TYR A 421 -5.69 -44.38 -8.67
C TYR A 421 -6.96 -45.18 -8.36
N PRO A 422 -8.05 -45.04 -9.13
CA PRO A 422 -9.25 -45.84 -8.91
C PRO A 422 -8.99 -47.34 -9.13
N VAL A 423 -8.96 -48.14 -8.07
CA VAL A 423 -8.63 -49.58 -8.07
C VAL A 423 -9.43 -50.36 -9.13
N ASN A 424 -10.74 -50.11 -9.25
CA ASN A 424 -11.58 -50.79 -10.23
C ASN A 424 -11.25 -50.43 -11.70
N GLN A 425 -10.69 -49.24 -11.96
CA GLN A 425 -10.27 -48.84 -13.29
C GLN A 425 -8.86 -49.37 -13.59
N GLN A 426 -7.98 -49.38 -12.60
CA GLN A 426 -6.66 -50.00 -12.66
C GLN A 426 -6.76 -51.49 -13.00
N LYS A 427 -7.63 -52.25 -12.30
CA LYS A 427 -7.92 -53.66 -12.61
C LYS A 427 -8.43 -53.90 -14.04
N ARG A 428 -9.07 -52.88 -14.65
CA ARG A 428 -9.58 -52.92 -16.03
C ARG A 428 -8.57 -52.36 -17.04
N ASN A 429 -7.33 -52.08 -16.62
CA ASN A 429 -6.26 -51.48 -17.42
C ASN A 429 -6.70 -50.17 -18.12
N LYS A 430 -7.53 -49.35 -17.45
CA LYS A 430 -8.06 -48.09 -18.00
C LYS A 430 -7.33 -46.89 -17.42
N GLY A 431 -6.80 -46.04 -18.29
CA GLY A 431 -6.31 -44.70 -17.94
C GLY A 431 -7.21 -43.59 -18.43
N CYS A 432 -6.92 -42.38 -17.98
CA CYS A 432 -7.63 -41.18 -18.37
C CYS A 432 -6.74 -39.96 -18.17
N VAL A 433 -6.87 -38.94 -19.00
CA VAL A 433 -6.26 -37.62 -18.77
C VAL A 433 -7.36 -36.65 -18.38
N LEU A 434 -7.24 -36.01 -17.23
CA LEU A 434 -8.15 -34.96 -16.79
C LEU A 434 -7.49 -33.59 -17.00
N GLN A 435 -8.25 -32.63 -17.52
CA GLN A 435 -7.89 -31.21 -17.53
C GLN A 435 -8.68 -30.54 -16.42
N VAL A 436 -8.00 -29.96 -15.44
CA VAL A 436 -8.63 -29.34 -14.27
C VAL A 436 -8.28 -27.86 -14.23
N GLU A 437 -9.29 -27.00 -14.35
CA GLU A 437 -9.15 -25.58 -14.03
C GLU A 437 -9.30 -25.40 -12.52
N TYR A 438 -8.41 -24.63 -11.90
CA TYR A 438 -8.53 -24.20 -10.52
C TYR A 438 -8.33 -22.69 -10.40
N ALA A 439 -8.98 -22.09 -9.42
CA ALA A 439 -8.95 -20.65 -9.17
C ALA A 439 -8.26 -20.35 -7.85
N VAL A 440 -7.27 -19.46 -7.89
CA VAL A 440 -6.53 -18.97 -6.72
C VAL A 440 -7.01 -17.56 -6.38
N THR A 441 -7.34 -17.32 -5.11
CA THR A 441 -7.74 -15.98 -4.64
C THR A 441 -6.54 -15.03 -4.56
N PRO A 442 -6.74 -13.70 -4.47
CA PRO A 442 -5.64 -12.74 -4.22
C PRO A 442 -4.79 -13.09 -2.99
N GLU A 443 -5.39 -13.75 -2.00
CA GLU A 443 -4.76 -14.17 -0.76
C GLU A 443 -4.05 -15.53 -0.87
N GLY A 444 -4.07 -16.18 -2.04
CA GLY A 444 -3.31 -17.41 -2.29
C GLY A 444 -4.04 -18.72 -1.94
N TYR A 445 -5.37 -18.73 -1.84
CA TYR A 445 -6.13 -19.97 -1.58
C TYR A 445 -6.74 -20.56 -2.84
N ILE A 446 -6.76 -21.90 -2.93
CA ILE A 446 -7.50 -22.60 -3.98
C ILE A 446 -8.99 -22.60 -3.63
N SER A 447 -9.75 -21.68 -4.22
CA SER A 447 -11.16 -21.48 -3.94
C SER A 447 -12.06 -22.51 -4.66
N GLN A 448 -11.76 -22.79 -5.92
CA GLN A 448 -12.56 -23.64 -6.79
C GLN A 448 -11.68 -24.48 -7.69
N ALA A 449 -12.17 -25.67 -8.03
CA ALA A 449 -11.58 -26.54 -9.03
C ALA A 449 -12.70 -27.22 -9.84
N THR A 450 -12.52 -27.34 -11.14
CA THR A 450 -13.49 -27.90 -12.07
C THR A 450 -12.78 -28.69 -13.16
N VAL A 451 -13.29 -29.89 -13.46
CA VAL A 451 -12.80 -30.71 -14.58
C VAL A 451 -13.40 -30.19 -15.87
N LEU A 452 -12.56 -29.79 -16.82
CA LEU A 452 -12.95 -29.17 -18.10
C LEU A 452 -13.39 -30.19 -19.15
N ASN A 453 -12.78 -31.37 -19.16
CA ASN A 453 -13.02 -32.40 -20.18
C ASN A 453 -14.02 -33.47 -19.69
N GLN A 454 -14.68 -34.14 -20.65
CA GLN A 454 -15.58 -35.26 -20.36
C GLN A 454 -14.77 -36.49 -19.90
N ALA A 455 -14.61 -36.64 -18.59
CA ALA A 455 -13.93 -37.78 -17.97
C ALA A 455 -14.89 -38.62 -17.10
N PRO A 456 -14.69 -39.95 -16.99
CA PRO A 456 -15.51 -40.80 -16.14
C PRO A 456 -15.50 -40.34 -14.67
N ARG A 457 -16.66 -40.41 -14.00
CA ARG A 457 -16.83 -40.03 -12.59
C ARG A 457 -15.82 -40.72 -11.66
N ALA A 458 -15.43 -41.95 -11.97
CA ALA A 458 -14.45 -42.73 -11.21
C ALA A 458 -13.07 -42.04 -11.12
N PHE A 459 -12.61 -41.36 -12.18
CA PHE A 459 -11.35 -40.61 -12.17
C PHE A 459 -11.54 -39.18 -11.65
N ARG A 460 -12.71 -38.57 -11.87
CA ARG A 460 -13.00 -37.21 -11.37
C ARG A 460 -13.04 -37.14 -9.85
N LYS A 461 -13.64 -38.14 -9.18
CA LYS A 461 -13.85 -38.14 -7.73
C LYS A 461 -12.54 -37.97 -6.92
N PRO A 462 -11.48 -38.79 -7.10
CA PRO A 462 -10.24 -38.66 -6.33
C PRO A 462 -9.55 -37.31 -6.55
N VAL A 463 -9.50 -36.81 -7.80
CA VAL A 463 -8.91 -35.50 -8.10
C VAL A 463 -9.66 -34.37 -7.41
N MET A 464 -10.98 -34.36 -7.49
CA MET A 464 -11.80 -33.34 -6.82
C MET A 464 -11.73 -33.44 -5.29
N GLN A 465 -11.55 -34.62 -4.72
CA GLN A 465 -11.35 -34.80 -3.28
C GLN A 465 -10.00 -34.24 -2.84
N ALA A 466 -8.92 -34.47 -3.61
CA ALA A 466 -7.61 -33.89 -3.34
C ALA A 466 -7.64 -32.35 -3.40
N PHE A 467 -8.33 -31.75 -4.38
CA PHE A 467 -8.50 -30.29 -4.38
C PHE A 467 -9.33 -29.78 -3.19
N ARG A 468 -10.34 -30.54 -2.74
CA ARG A 468 -11.14 -30.15 -1.57
C ARG A 468 -10.32 -30.12 -0.29
N SER A 469 -9.41 -31.08 -0.09
CA SER A 469 -8.53 -31.07 1.09
C SER A 469 -7.54 -29.91 1.10
N LEU A 470 -7.33 -29.24 -0.03
CA LEU A 470 -6.41 -28.11 -0.16
C LEU A 470 -7.09 -26.74 -0.08
N ARG A 471 -8.42 -26.65 0.08
CA ARG A 471 -9.16 -25.37 0.04
C ARG A 471 -8.71 -24.36 1.08
N ASN A 472 -8.39 -24.83 2.29
CA ASN A 472 -8.00 -23.97 3.41
C ASN A 472 -6.48 -23.95 3.60
N VAL A 473 -5.72 -24.40 2.59
CA VAL A 473 -4.26 -24.43 2.64
C VAL A 473 -3.75 -23.18 1.94
N PRO A 474 -3.09 -22.24 2.65
CA PRO A 474 -2.52 -21.05 2.02
C PRO A 474 -1.35 -21.44 1.11
N THR A 475 -1.22 -20.78 -0.05
CA THR A 475 -0.20 -21.06 -1.08
C THR A 475 0.38 -19.78 -1.67
N VAL A 476 1.58 -19.86 -2.26
CA VAL A 476 2.20 -18.74 -3.01
C VAL A 476 1.84 -18.75 -4.50
N LEU A 477 0.75 -19.44 -4.86
CA LEU A 477 0.28 -19.53 -6.23
C LEU A 477 -0.21 -18.16 -6.73
N ARG A 478 -0.01 -17.89 -8.02
CA ARG A 478 -0.47 -16.63 -8.63
C ARG A 478 -2.00 -16.57 -8.62
N PRO A 479 -2.61 -15.45 -8.20
CA PRO A 479 -4.04 -15.25 -8.26
C PRO A 479 -4.59 -15.42 -9.68
N GLY A 480 -5.82 -15.91 -9.79
CA GLY A 480 -6.51 -16.13 -11.06
C GLY A 480 -6.71 -17.61 -11.38
N LYS A 481 -7.10 -17.87 -12.64
CA LYS A 481 -7.42 -19.22 -13.13
C LYS A 481 -6.21 -19.87 -13.78
N ASN A 482 -5.94 -21.11 -13.39
CA ASN A 482 -4.86 -21.92 -13.95
C ASN A 482 -5.40 -23.31 -14.30
N THR A 483 -4.75 -24.01 -15.23
CA THR A 483 -5.15 -25.36 -15.67
C THR A 483 -4.04 -26.36 -15.42
N LEU A 484 -4.40 -27.55 -14.94
CA LEU A 484 -3.51 -28.69 -14.70
C LEU A 484 -3.95 -29.92 -15.51
N SER A 485 -2.98 -30.63 -16.06
CA SER A 485 -3.15 -31.92 -16.73
C SER A 485 -2.84 -33.08 -15.77
N PHE A 486 -3.82 -33.96 -15.55
CA PHE A 486 -3.77 -35.14 -14.68
C PHE A 486 -3.89 -36.44 -15.48
N PRO A 487 -2.79 -37.00 -16.02
CA PRO A 487 -2.80 -38.36 -16.54
C PRO A 487 -2.83 -39.40 -15.41
N PHE A 488 -3.87 -40.22 -15.40
CA PHE A 488 -3.91 -41.54 -14.77
C PHE A 488 -3.25 -42.53 -15.73
N TRP A 489 -1.98 -42.81 -15.48
CA TRP A 489 -1.12 -43.57 -16.38
C TRP A 489 -0.84 -44.97 -15.81
N LEU A 490 -0.78 -45.96 -16.69
CA LEU A 490 -0.31 -47.33 -16.40
C LEU A 490 0.89 -47.60 -17.29
N ASP A 491 1.80 -48.46 -16.85
CA ASP A 491 3.02 -48.84 -17.60
C ASP A 491 2.74 -49.33 -19.03
N SER A 492 1.52 -49.81 -19.30
CA SER A 492 1.04 -50.27 -20.61
C SER A 492 0.66 -49.14 -21.59
N MET A 493 0.64 -47.87 -21.17
CA MET A 493 0.17 -46.73 -21.97
C MET A 493 1.31 -45.88 -22.56
N LYS A 494 1.12 -45.36 -23.78
CA LYS A 494 2.03 -44.36 -24.36
C LYS A 494 2.07 -43.10 -23.49
N LYS A 495 3.28 -42.67 -23.10
CA LYS A 495 3.51 -41.48 -22.26
C LYS A 495 3.06 -40.23 -23.01
N SER A 496 2.14 -39.46 -22.44
CA SER A 496 1.73 -38.16 -23.00
C SER A 496 2.85 -37.13 -22.78
N PRO A 497 3.19 -36.28 -23.78
CA PRO A 497 4.28 -35.31 -23.67
C PRO A 497 3.98 -34.11 -22.76
N LYS A 498 2.72 -33.88 -22.37
CA LYS A 498 2.32 -32.80 -21.44
C LYS A 498 1.54 -33.36 -20.25
N ALA A 499 2.22 -33.47 -19.11
CA ALA A 499 1.66 -33.93 -17.85
C ALA A 499 2.16 -33.02 -16.73
N ASP A 500 1.25 -32.44 -15.97
CA ASP A 500 1.61 -31.66 -14.78
C ASP A 500 1.61 -32.54 -13.54
N VAL A 501 0.57 -33.38 -13.36
CA VAL A 501 0.43 -34.29 -12.21
C VAL A 501 0.25 -35.72 -12.70
N ILE A 502 1.29 -36.55 -12.56
CA ILE A 502 1.23 -37.95 -12.97
C ILE A 502 0.73 -38.81 -11.81
N ILE A 503 -0.36 -39.55 -12.05
CA ILE A 503 -0.87 -40.59 -11.14
C ILE A 503 -0.57 -41.96 -11.75
N ILE A 504 0.36 -42.68 -11.14
CA ILE A 504 0.82 -43.99 -11.62
C ILE A 504 -0.02 -45.09 -10.97
N GLY A 505 -0.60 -45.96 -11.78
CA GLY A 505 -1.19 -47.22 -11.33
C GLY A 505 -0.29 -48.39 -11.70
N TYR A 506 -0.27 -49.43 -10.88
CA TYR A 506 0.54 -50.63 -11.09
C TYR A 506 -0.31 -51.74 -11.75
N THR A 507 0.25 -52.47 -12.71
CA THR A 507 -0.42 -53.63 -13.32
C THR A 507 -0.12 -54.91 -12.54
N TRP A 508 -1.16 -55.48 -11.94
CA TRP A 508 -1.23 -56.78 -11.24
C TRP A 508 -0.34 -56.96 -9.98
N ASP A 509 -1.00 -57.37 -8.90
CA ASP A 509 -0.60 -57.43 -7.49
C ASP A 509 -0.25 -56.11 -6.81
N ASP A 510 -0.87 -55.88 -5.65
CA ASP A 510 -0.71 -54.73 -4.74
C ASP A 510 0.69 -54.67 -4.10
N LYS A 511 1.76 -54.69 -4.91
CA LYS A 511 3.13 -54.41 -4.46
C LYS A 511 3.71 -53.26 -5.29
N PRO A 512 4.12 -52.15 -4.65
CA PRO A 512 4.91 -51.13 -5.33
C PRO A 512 6.22 -51.78 -5.77
N VAL A 513 6.41 -51.91 -7.09
CA VAL A 513 7.72 -52.29 -7.62
C VAL A 513 8.63 -51.08 -7.39
N LEU A 514 9.56 -51.26 -6.47
CA LEU A 514 10.67 -50.36 -6.19
C LEU A 514 11.22 -49.77 -7.50
N MET A 515 11.38 -48.44 -7.50
CA MET A 515 12.25 -47.71 -8.41
C MET A 515 13.59 -48.45 -8.54
N LYS A 516 13.97 -48.78 -9.76
CA LYS A 516 15.39 -48.83 -10.16
C LYS A 516 15.70 -47.55 -10.90
#